data_AF-A0A3B4CC44-F1
#
_entry.id   AF-A0A3B4CC44-F1
#
_cell.length_a   1.000
_cell.length_b   1.000
_cell.length_c   1.000
_cell.angle_alpha   90.00
_cell.angle_beta   90.00
_cell.angle_gamma   90.00
#
_symmetry.space_group_name_H-M   'P 1'
#
loop_
_entity.id
_entity.type
_entity.pdbx_description
1 polymer ?
#
loop_
_entity_poly.entity_id
_entity_poly.type
_entity_poly.pdbx_seq_one_letter_code
_entity_poly.pdbx_strand_id
1 'polypeptide(L)'
;MTLEELVSCSTDTEMQSVCDCLEELLKAARDQERLTVGVYESAKLMNADPDSVVLCVLVCDEEDECDVALQIHFTLIRAFCCEAGVDMLRVSGMRRLATVLGEPRERDLHCILVTSPQAEREELGAVGRYCSESRTRNQWPPCITLHER
;
A
#
# COMPACT_ATOMS: atom_id res chain seq x y z
N MET A 1 4.81 19.49 -33.60
CA MET A 1 5.05 18.50 -32.54
C MET A 1 4.31 18.99 -31.32
N THR A 2 3.27 18.26 -30.93
CA THR A 2 2.37 18.62 -29.82
C THR A 2 3.09 18.39 -28.50
N LEU A 3 2.81 19.26 -27.53
CA LEU A 3 3.47 19.34 -26.22
C LEU A 3 3.13 18.16 -25.27
N GLU A 4 2.48 17.12 -25.79
CA GLU A 4 1.86 16.03 -25.04
C GLU A 4 2.79 14.81 -24.87
N GLU A 5 3.86 14.69 -25.67
CA GLU A 5 4.76 13.52 -25.62
C GLU A 5 5.90 13.64 -24.59
N LEU A 6 6.18 14.84 -24.07
CA LEU A 6 7.25 15.01 -23.07
C LEU A 6 6.79 14.73 -21.62
N VAL A 7 5.48 14.74 -21.37
CA VAL A 7 4.89 14.52 -20.03
C VAL A 7 4.70 13.04 -19.71
N SER A 8 4.50 12.20 -20.72
CA SER A 8 4.25 10.75 -20.53
C SER A 8 5.48 9.98 -20.04
N CYS A 9 6.70 10.43 -20.35
CA CYS A 9 7.91 9.67 -20.03
C CYS A 9 8.40 9.88 -18.58
N SER A 10 8.10 11.04 -17.98
CA SER A 10 8.47 11.32 -16.59
C SER A 10 7.55 10.60 -15.60
N THR A 11 6.25 10.52 -15.86
CA THR A 11 5.30 9.89 -14.95
C THR A 11 5.49 8.38 -14.85
N ASP A 12 5.86 7.72 -15.95
CA ASP A 12 6.06 6.26 -15.97
C ASP A 12 7.32 5.86 -15.21
N THR A 13 8.39 6.65 -15.31
CA THR A 13 9.64 6.40 -14.58
C THR A 13 9.51 6.71 -13.10
N GLU A 14 8.77 7.76 -12.73
CA GLU A 14 8.43 8.07 -11.34
C GLU A 14 7.52 7.01 -10.73
N MET A 15 6.50 6.54 -11.45
CA MET A 15 5.62 5.47 -10.97
C MET A 15 6.36 4.15 -10.79
N GLN A 16 7.25 3.79 -11.71
CA GLN A 16 8.10 2.61 -11.57
C GLN A 16 9.00 2.71 -10.33
N SER A 17 9.56 3.90 -10.06
CA SER A 17 10.34 4.15 -8.84
C SER A 17 9.50 3.97 -7.57
N VAL A 18 8.22 4.35 -7.57
CA VAL A 18 7.32 4.13 -6.42
C VAL A 18 7.04 2.64 -6.23
N CYS A 19 6.77 1.90 -7.31
CA CYS A 19 6.57 0.46 -7.26
C CYS A 19 7.80 -0.28 -6.72
N ASP A 20 8.99 0.02 -7.25
CA ASP A 20 10.25 -0.59 -6.80
C ASP A 20 10.53 -0.24 -5.32
N CYS A 21 10.28 1.03 -4.93
CA CYS A 21 10.42 1.46 -3.54
C CYS A 21 9.46 0.72 -2.60
N LEU A 22 8.21 0.48 -3.02
CA LEU A 22 7.26 -0.28 -2.22
C LEU A 22 7.71 -1.73 -2.06
N GLU A 23 8.15 -2.38 -3.14
CA GLU A 23 8.62 -3.78 -3.07
C GLU A 23 9.79 -3.92 -2.11
N GLU A 24 10.78 -3.03 -2.18
CA GLU A 24 11.93 -3.04 -1.27
C GLU A 24 11.53 -2.73 0.17
N LEU A 25 10.61 -1.77 0.38
CA LEU A 25 10.08 -1.44 1.71
C LEU A 25 9.38 -2.65 2.34
N LEU A 26 8.53 -3.35 1.58
CA LEU A 26 7.82 -4.52 2.07
C LEU A 26 8.77 -5.69 2.36
N LYS A 27 9.79 -5.93 1.53
CA LYS A 27 10.83 -6.93 1.83
C LYS A 27 11.58 -6.61 3.10
N ALA A 28 12.06 -5.37 3.24
CA ALA A 28 12.80 -4.93 4.43
C ALA A 28 11.95 -5.01 5.70
N ALA A 29 10.68 -4.60 5.64
CA ALA A 29 9.76 -4.68 6.76
C ALA A 29 9.45 -6.14 7.13
N ARG A 30 9.30 -7.04 6.14
CA ARG A 30 9.13 -8.48 6.39
C ARG A 30 10.34 -9.05 7.11
N ASP A 31 11.54 -8.79 6.61
CA ASP A 31 12.79 -9.34 7.15
C ASP A 31 13.07 -8.85 8.59
N GLN A 32 12.43 -7.76 8.99
CA GLN A 32 12.48 -7.19 10.34
C GLN A 32 11.24 -7.54 11.20
N GLU A 33 10.34 -8.40 10.71
CA GLU A 33 9.10 -8.81 11.38
C GLU A 33 8.16 -7.63 11.73
N ARG A 34 8.16 -6.59 10.88
CA ARG A 34 7.34 -5.37 11.03
C ARG A 34 6.11 -5.32 10.11
N LEU A 35 5.69 -6.48 9.60
CA LEU A 35 4.50 -6.61 8.77
C LEU A 35 3.36 -7.29 9.52
N THR A 36 2.19 -6.69 9.46
CA THR A 36 0.92 -7.36 9.76
C THR A 36 0.21 -7.62 8.44
N VAL A 37 -0.18 -8.86 8.19
CA VAL A 37 -0.73 -9.30 6.90
C VAL A 37 -2.09 -9.94 7.13
N GLY A 38 -3.07 -9.50 6.35
CA GLY A 38 -4.47 -9.93 6.39
C GLY A 38 -5.38 -8.85 6.96
N VAL A 39 -6.62 -8.82 6.49
CA VAL A 39 -7.65 -7.85 6.88
C VAL A 39 -7.94 -7.92 8.38
N TYR A 40 -8.11 -9.13 8.90
CA TYR A 40 -8.47 -9.34 10.31
C TYR A 40 -7.34 -8.94 11.25
N GLU A 41 -6.11 -9.39 10.99
CA GLU A 41 -4.95 -9.05 11.82
C GLU A 41 -4.64 -7.55 11.74
N SER A 42 -4.81 -6.94 10.57
CA SER A 42 -4.66 -5.49 10.40
C SER A 42 -5.68 -4.70 11.25
N ALA A 43 -6.94 -5.10 11.22
CA ALA A 43 -7.97 -4.49 12.08
C ALA A 43 -7.67 -4.67 13.56
N LYS A 44 -7.14 -5.83 13.96
CA LYS A 44 -6.75 -6.11 15.35
C LYS A 44 -5.59 -5.21 15.80
N LEU A 45 -4.56 -5.03 14.97
CA LEU A 45 -3.45 -4.14 15.26
C LEU A 45 -3.91 -2.68 15.35
N MET A 46 -4.71 -2.21 14.39
CA MET A 46 -5.24 -0.83 14.41
C MET A 46 -6.10 -0.53 15.64
N ASN A 47 -6.77 -1.54 16.21
CA ASN A 47 -7.50 -1.38 17.47
C ASN A 47 -6.59 -1.38 18.70
N ALA A 48 -5.43 -2.02 18.63
CA ALA A 48 -4.52 -2.20 19.76
C ALA A 48 -3.46 -1.09 19.85
N ASP A 49 -2.84 -0.75 18.72
CA ASP A 49 -1.72 0.18 18.63
C ASP A 49 -1.64 0.85 17.24
N PRO A 50 -2.54 1.80 16.93
CA PRO A 50 -2.53 2.51 15.65
C PRO A 50 -1.34 3.44 15.48
N ASP A 51 -0.72 3.90 16.58
CA ASP A 51 0.41 4.84 16.55
C ASP A 51 1.70 4.17 16.02
N SER A 52 1.81 2.84 16.15
CA SER A 52 2.92 2.07 15.58
C SER A 52 2.90 1.94 14.06
N VAL A 53 1.76 2.20 13.41
CA VAL A 53 1.54 1.93 11.99
C VAL A 53 1.91 3.14 11.15
N VAL A 54 2.76 2.96 10.15
CA VAL A 54 3.20 4.05 9.25
C VAL A 54 2.59 3.97 7.85
N LEU A 55 2.28 2.75 7.37
CA LEU A 55 1.72 2.51 6.05
C LEU A 55 0.70 1.38 6.08
N CYS A 56 -0.43 1.57 5.41
CA CYS A 56 -1.44 0.56 5.14
C CYS A 56 -1.57 0.33 3.63
N VAL A 57 -1.29 -0.89 3.18
CA VAL A 57 -1.43 -1.32 1.78
C VAL A 57 -2.69 -2.14 1.65
N LEU A 58 -3.63 -1.68 0.81
CA LEU A 58 -4.86 -2.39 0.47
C LEU A 58 -4.71 -3.02 -0.90
N VAL A 59 -4.78 -4.34 -0.96
CA VAL A 59 -4.53 -5.11 -2.18
C VAL A 59 -5.85 -5.58 -2.75
N CYS A 60 -6.16 -5.12 -3.95
CA CYS A 60 -7.43 -5.38 -4.62
C CYS A 60 -7.16 -5.55 -6.11
N ASP A 61 -7.36 -6.76 -6.63
CA ASP A 61 -7.39 -7.02 -8.06
C ASP A 61 -8.82 -6.83 -8.61
N GLU A 62 -8.99 -6.86 -9.94
CA GLU A 62 -10.30 -6.64 -10.57
C GLU A 62 -11.36 -7.66 -10.12
N GLU A 63 -10.94 -8.89 -9.82
CA GLU A 63 -11.81 -9.97 -9.34
C GLU A 63 -12.36 -9.68 -7.93
N ASP A 64 -11.64 -8.91 -7.12
CA ASP A 64 -11.96 -8.58 -5.73
C ASP A 64 -12.97 -7.41 -5.62
N GLU A 65 -13.14 -6.62 -6.69
CA GLU A 65 -14.05 -5.46 -6.68
C GLU A 65 -15.52 -5.88 -6.53
N CYS A 66 -15.86 -7.11 -6.92
CA CYS A 66 -17.20 -7.67 -6.78
C CYS A 66 -17.48 -8.29 -5.40
N ASP A 67 -16.45 -8.48 -4.55
CA ASP A 67 -16.64 -9.01 -3.20
C ASP A 67 -17.11 -7.92 -2.23
N VAL A 68 -18.42 -7.88 -1.98
CA VAL A 68 -19.04 -6.90 -1.09
C VAL A 68 -18.48 -6.96 0.34
N ALA A 69 -18.17 -8.15 0.86
CA ALA A 69 -17.64 -8.29 2.21
C ALA A 69 -16.24 -7.67 2.30
N LEU A 70 -15.39 -7.94 1.31
CA LEU A 70 -14.07 -7.35 1.22
C LEU A 70 -14.12 -5.82 1.06
N GLN A 71 -15.02 -5.29 0.22
CA GLN A 71 -15.19 -3.85 0.07
C GLN A 71 -15.67 -3.16 1.35
N ILE A 72 -16.52 -3.82 2.14
CA ILE A 72 -16.90 -3.33 3.48
C ILE A 72 -15.67 -3.28 4.39
N HIS A 73 -14.86 -4.34 4.41
CA HIS A 73 -13.64 -4.36 5.23
C HIS A 73 -12.65 -3.27 4.83
N PHE A 74 -12.43 -3.04 3.54
CA PHE A 74 -11.59 -1.93 3.06
C PHE A 74 -12.14 -0.58 3.49
N THR A 75 -13.46 -0.39 3.44
CA THR A 75 -14.07 0.86 3.89
C THR A 75 -13.80 1.09 5.38
N LEU A 76 -13.93 0.06 6.21
CA LEU A 76 -13.66 0.14 7.65
C LEU A 76 -12.19 0.41 7.94
N ILE A 77 -11.27 -0.33 7.33
CA ILE A 77 -9.82 -0.14 7.52
C ILE A 77 -9.40 1.26 7.08
N ARG A 78 -9.93 1.76 5.95
CA ARG A 78 -9.66 3.11 5.49
C ARG A 78 -10.12 4.17 6.48
N ALA A 79 -11.27 3.99 7.11
CA ALA A 79 -11.75 4.89 8.15
C ALA A 79 -10.77 4.95 9.33
N PHE A 80 -10.36 3.79 9.85
CA PHE A 80 -9.38 3.70 10.94
C PHE A 80 -8.03 4.35 10.59
N CYS A 81 -7.50 4.05 9.40
CA CYS A 81 -6.22 4.60 8.96
C CYS A 81 -6.30 6.12 8.73
N CYS A 82 -7.42 6.62 8.20
CA CYS A 82 -7.66 8.06 8.04
C CYS A 82 -7.68 8.79 9.39
N GLU A 83 -8.37 8.22 10.38
CA GLU A 83 -8.46 8.80 11.73
C GLU A 83 -7.08 8.82 12.43
N ALA A 84 -6.29 7.76 12.26
CA ALA A 84 -4.93 7.66 12.78
C ALA A 84 -3.89 8.47 11.97
N GLY A 85 -4.25 9.03 10.81
CA GLY A 85 -3.33 9.75 9.95
C GLY A 85 -2.28 8.87 9.27
N VAL A 86 -2.52 7.57 9.19
CA VAL A 86 -1.67 6.55 8.55
C VAL A 86 -1.67 6.74 7.03
N ASP A 87 -0.52 6.58 6.39
CA ASP A 87 -0.48 6.61 4.94
C ASP A 87 -1.08 5.34 4.34
N MET A 88 -1.87 5.46 3.27
CA MET A 88 -2.57 4.37 2.63
C MET A 88 -2.25 4.33 1.15
N LEU A 89 -2.15 3.11 0.62
CA LEU A 89 -1.92 2.85 -0.78
C LEU A 89 -2.85 1.72 -1.23
N ARG A 90 -3.52 1.89 -2.36
CA ARG A 90 -4.21 0.80 -3.04
C ARG A 90 -3.29 0.18 -4.08
N VAL A 91 -3.17 -1.14 -4.07
CA VAL A 91 -2.26 -1.89 -4.93
C VAL A 91 -3.05 -2.97 -5.67
N SER A 92 -2.81 -3.11 -6.96
CA SER A 92 -3.18 -4.30 -7.73
C SER A 92 -1.92 -5.08 -8.14
N GLY A 93 -2.10 -6.34 -8.52
CA GLY A 93 -1.02 -7.28 -8.79
C GLY A 93 -0.73 -8.21 -7.61
N MET A 94 -1.77 -8.83 -7.02
CA MET A 94 -1.61 -9.72 -5.86
C MET A 94 -0.58 -10.83 -6.08
N ARG A 95 -0.53 -11.41 -7.29
CA ARG A 95 0.45 -12.45 -7.66
C ARG A 95 1.89 -11.97 -7.52
N ARG A 96 2.18 -10.74 -7.94
CA ARG A 96 3.50 -10.13 -7.81
C ARG A 96 3.82 -9.85 -6.36
N LEU A 97 2.87 -9.30 -5.61
CA LEU A 97 3.02 -9.03 -4.19
C LEU A 97 3.31 -10.29 -3.36
N ALA A 98 2.58 -11.38 -3.62
CA ALA A 98 2.82 -12.68 -2.98
C ALA A 98 4.25 -13.17 -3.24
N THR A 99 4.75 -12.98 -4.47
CA THR A 99 6.13 -13.34 -4.84
C THR A 99 7.16 -12.48 -4.10
N VAL A 100 6.90 -11.18 -3.96
CA VAL A 100 7.76 -10.23 -3.23
C VAL A 100 7.85 -10.60 -1.75
N LEU A 101 6.72 -10.95 -1.14
CA LEU A 101 6.63 -11.32 0.26
C LEU A 101 7.07 -12.77 0.52
N GLY A 102 7.13 -13.63 -0.50
CA GLY A 102 7.43 -15.06 -0.34
C GLY A 102 6.27 -15.82 0.30
N GLU A 103 5.06 -15.28 0.20
CA GLU A 103 3.85 -15.79 0.85
C GLU A 103 3.06 -16.71 -0.10
N PRO A 104 2.39 -17.75 0.42
CA PRO A 104 1.51 -18.56 -0.40
C PRO A 104 0.32 -17.72 -0.86
N ARG A 105 -0.14 -17.98 -2.10
CA ARG A 105 -1.28 -17.27 -2.71
C ARG A 105 -2.60 -17.44 -1.94
N GLU A 106 -2.67 -18.43 -1.05
CA GLU A 106 -3.85 -18.71 -0.22
C GLU A 106 -3.94 -17.85 1.04
N ARG A 107 -2.87 -17.10 1.35
CA ARG A 107 -2.88 -16.17 2.49
C ARG A 107 -3.71 -14.94 2.15
N ASP A 108 -4.47 -14.44 3.11
CA ASP A 108 -5.12 -13.14 3.02
C ASP A 108 -4.06 -12.03 2.93
N LEU A 109 -3.81 -11.55 1.71
CA LEU A 109 -2.89 -10.44 1.42
C LEU A 109 -3.64 -9.13 1.15
N HIS A 110 -4.96 -9.09 1.37
CA HIS A 110 -5.77 -7.93 1.00
C HIS A 110 -5.51 -6.68 1.84
N CYS A 111 -4.88 -6.83 3.00
CA CYS A 111 -4.39 -5.71 3.80
C CYS A 111 -3.02 -6.04 4.40
N ILE A 112 -2.08 -5.10 4.28
CA ILE A 112 -0.76 -5.20 4.89
C ILE A 112 -0.47 -3.90 5.62
N LEU A 113 -0.15 -3.99 6.90
CA LEU A 113 0.32 -2.86 7.70
C LEU A 113 1.83 -2.96 7.89
N VAL A 114 2.50 -1.84 7.73
CA VAL A 114 3.92 -1.68 8.07
C VAL A 114 3.99 -0.90 9.37
N THR A 115 4.65 -1.48 10.38
CA THR A 115 4.91 -0.81 11.64
C THR A 115 6.32 -0.23 11.67
N SER A 116 6.52 0.88 12.39
CA SER A 116 7.85 1.41 12.68
C SER A 116 7.96 1.72 14.18
N PRO A 117 9.03 1.28 14.86
CA PRO A 117 9.22 1.52 16.29
C PRO A 117 9.35 3.01 16.66
N GLN A 118 9.64 3.89 15.69
CA GLN A 118 9.73 5.34 15.91
C GLN A 118 8.63 6.13 15.19
N ALA A 119 7.68 5.44 14.54
CA ALA A 119 6.65 6.03 13.66
C ALA A 119 7.24 7.03 12.63
N GLU A 120 8.50 6.83 12.23
CA GLU A 120 9.21 7.76 11.35
C GLU A 120 8.73 7.57 9.91
N ARG A 121 7.86 8.48 9.45
CA ARG A 121 7.34 8.51 8.06
C ARG A 121 8.45 8.69 7.02
N GLU A 122 9.65 9.07 7.43
CA GLU A 122 10.84 9.17 6.57
C GLU A 122 11.24 7.81 5.98
N GLU A 123 10.91 6.70 6.65
CA GLU A 123 11.14 5.33 6.14
C GLU A 123 10.37 5.03 4.84
N LEU A 124 9.28 5.77 4.56
CA LEU A 124 8.42 5.51 3.39
C LEU A 124 9.00 6.02 2.07
N GLY A 125 10.06 6.83 2.10
CA GLY A 125 10.78 7.28 0.90
C GLY A 125 9.88 7.82 -0.22
N ALA A 126 9.95 7.20 -1.40
CA ALA A 126 9.15 7.58 -2.56
C ALA A 126 7.64 7.31 -2.37
N VAL A 127 7.28 6.26 -1.63
CA VAL A 127 5.88 5.91 -1.33
C VAL A 127 5.24 7.00 -0.46
N GLY A 128 5.94 7.45 0.58
CA GLY A 128 5.46 8.53 1.46
C GLY A 128 5.24 9.83 0.70
N ARG A 129 6.16 10.18 -0.20
CA ARG A 129 6.01 11.36 -1.07
C ARG A 129 4.81 11.22 -2.00
N TYR A 130 4.65 10.07 -2.65
CA TYR A 130 3.52 9.79 -3.55
C TYR A 130 2.17 9.87 -2.82
N CYS A 131 2.10 9.35 -1.59
CA CYS A 131 0.93 9.48 -0.72
C CYS A 131 0.61 10.94 -0.39
N SER A 132 1.63 11.71 0.01
CA SER A 132 1.48 13.13 0.35
C SER A 132 1.00 13.96 -0.85
N GLU A 133 1.65 13.82 -2.01
CA GLU A 133 1.27 14.52 -3.24
C GLU A 133 -0.14 14.17 -3.68
N SER A 134 -0.51 12.88 -3.63
CA SER A 134 -1.84 12.43 -4.01
C SER A 134 -2.92 12.98 -3.08
N ARG A 135 -2.61 13.12 -1.78
CA ARG A 135 -3.49 13.80 -0.81
C ARG A 135 -3.71 15.27 -1.17
N THR A 136 -2.67 16.00 -1.58
CA THR A 136 -2.84 17.40 -2.05
C THR A 136 -3.70 17.53 -3.31
N ARG A 137 -3.75 16.47 -4.13
CA ARG A 137 -4.57 16.39 -5.35
C ARG A 137 -5.97 15.82 -5.10
N ASN A 138 -6.38 15.56 -3.85
CA ASN A 138 -7.63 14.89 -3.48
C ASN A 138 -7.82 13.50 -4.15
N GLN A 139 -6.72 12.80 -4.44
CA GLN A 139 -6.71 11.46 -5.04
C GLN A 139 -6.31 10.42 -3.99
N TRP A 140 -7.16 10.27 -2.96
CA TRP A 140 -6.87 9.43 -1.80
C TRP A 140 -7.90 8.28 -1.64
N PRO A 141 -7.45 7.02 -1.46
CA PRO A 141 -6.06 6.56 -1.45
C PRO A 141 -5.46 6.51 -2.87
N PRO A 142 -4.17 6.84 -3.04
CA PRO A 142 -3.46 6.64 -4.30
C PRO A 142 -3.45 5.17 -4.71
N CYS A 143 -3.37 4.92 -6.01
CA CYS A 143 -3.35 3.59 -6.59
C CYS A 143 -2.02 3.34 -7.31
N ILE A 144 -1.51 2.11 -7.23
CA ILE A 144 -0.42 1.61 -8.07
C ILE A 144 -0.73 0.19 -8.56
N THR A 145 -0.08 -0.21 -9.65
CA THR A 145 -0.21 -1.55 -10.21
C THR A 145 1.17 -2.20 -10.23
N LEU A 146 1.30 -3.38 -9.61
CA LEU A 146 2.51 -4.19 -9.65
C LEU A 146 2.43 -5.17 -10.82
N HIS A 147 3.30 -4.97 -11.81
CA HIS A 147 3.38 -5.85 -12.98
C HIS A 147 4.26 -7.08 -12.72
N GLU A 148 3.96 -8.20 -13.39
CA GLU A 148 4.87 -9.34 -13.42
C GLU A 148 6.14 -8.97 -14.20
N ARG A 149 7.31 -9.43 -13.73
CA ARG A 149 8.62 -9.18 -14.36
C ARG A 149 9.03 -10.34 -15.25
#